data_AF-A0A8H7FQS3-F1
#
_entry.id   AF-A0A8H7FQS3-F1
#
_cell.length_a   1.000
_cell.length_b   1.000
_cell.length_c   1.000
_cell.angle_alpha   90.00
_cell.angle_beta   90.00
_cell.angle_gamma   90.00
#
_symmetry.space_group_name_H-M   'P 1'
#
loop_
_entity.id
_entity.type
_entity.pdbx_description
1 polymer ?
#
loop_
_entity_poly.entity_id
_entity_poly.type
_entity_poly.pdbx_seq_one_letter_code
_entity_poly.pdbx_strand_id
1 'polypeptide(L)'
;MGYSACFLGALHMMAKKTGKTDLAKNAVIHAKVHLGEPEKIGGFGIAVDISVEGVEDDALIQAAHENCPYSRALTQGAVVNVSKA
;
A
#
# COMPACT_ATOMS: atom_id res chain seq x y z
N MET A 1 -2.24 11.13 -0.75
CA MET A 1 -2.81 11.08 -2.11
C MET A 1 -1.99 10.22 -3.07
N GLY A 2 -0.69 10.51 -3.30
CA GLY A 2 0.13 9.73 -4.26
C GLY A 2 0.24 8.23 -3.97
N TYR A 3 0.57 7.86 -2.72
CA TYR A 3 0.69 6.44 -2.35
C TYR A 3 -0.66 5.70 -2.43
N SER A 4 -1.73 6.25 -1.84
CA SER A 4 -3.08 5.67 -1.92
C SER A 4 -3.52 5.39 -3.35
N ALA A 5 -3.34 6.35 -4.27
CA ALA A 5 -3.70 6.19 -5.67
C ALA A 5 -2.84 5.13 -6.37
N CYS A 6 -1.53 5.12 -6.10
CA CYS A 6 -0.61 4.13 -6.65
C CYS A 6 -0.97 2.71 -6.19
N PHE A 7 -1.31 2.53 -4.91
CA PHE A 7 -1.71 1.25 -4.34
C PHE A 7 -3.05 0.78 -4.90
N LEU A 8 -4.04 1.66 -5.03
CA LEU A 8 -5.34 1.34 -5.64
C LEU A 8 -5.17 0.88 -7.10
N GLY A 9 -4.33 1.56 -7.88
CA GLY A 9 -4.03 1.17 -9.25
C GLY A 9 -3.36 -0.21 -9.34
N ALA A 10 -2.41 -0.50 -8.44
CA ALA A 10 -1.78 -1.82 -8.35
C ALA A 10 -2.81 -2.90 -7.97
N LEU A 11 -3.71 -2.62 -7.03
CA LEU A 11 -4.78 -3.52 -6.62
C LEU A 11 -5.74 -3.85 -7.77
N HIS A 12 -6.20 -2.84 -8.52
CA HIS A 12 -7.04 -3.06 -9.70
C HIS A 12 -6.33 -3.85 -10.80
N MET A 13 -5.04 -3.58 -11.02
CA MET A 13 -4.23 -4.34 -11.98
C MET A 13 -4.12 -5.81 -11.58
N MET A 14 -3.83 -6.11 -10.31
CA MET A 14 -3.71 -7.48 -9.83
C MET A 14 -5.06 -8.20 -9.78
N ALA A 15 -6.14 -7.49 -9.47
CA ALA A 15 -7.49 -8.02 -9.54
C ALA A 15 -7.84 -8.43 -10.98
N LYS A 16 -7.47 -7.59 -11.96
CA LYS A 16 -7.64 -7.91 -13.39
C LYS A 16 -6.81 -9.12 -13.81
N LYS A 17 -5.55 -9.22 -13.41
CA LYS A 17 -4.67 -10.34 -13.75
C LYS A 17 -5.14 -11.67 -13.16
N THR A 18 -5.81 -11.64 -12.01
CA THR A 18 -6.30 -12.83 -11.29
C THR A 18 -7.77 -13.15 -11.56
N GLY A 19 -8.45 -12.37 -12.42
CA GLY A 19 -9.88 -12.55 -12.71
C GLY A 19 -10.81 -12.18 -11.55
N LYS A 20 -10.33 -11.38 -10.58
CA LYS A 20 -11.02 -10.99 -9.33
C LYS A 20 -11.45 -9.52 -9.34
N THR A 21 -11.75 -8.96 -10.51
CA THR A 21 -12.07 -7.52 -10.66
C THR A 21 -13.19 -7.04 -9.75
N ASP A 22 -14.21 -7.87 -9.51
CA ASP A 22 -15.34 -7.52 -8.66
C ASP A 22 -14.95 -7.34 -7.19
N LEU A 23 -13.90 -8.04 -6.72
CA LEU A 23 -13.43 -7.95 -5.34
C LEU A 23 -12.75 -6.61 -5.02
N ALA A 24 -12.25 -5.89 -6.02
CA ALA A 24 -11.55 -4.61 -5.82
C ALA A 24 -12.37 -3.40 -6.29
N LYS A 25 -13.62 -3.59 -6.72
CA LYS A 25 -14.45 -2.55 -7.35
C LYS A 25 -14.74 -1.38 -6.41
N ASN A 26 -14.99 -1.67 -5.14
CA ASN A 26 -15.31 -0.67 -4.11
C ASN A 26 -14.12 -0.42 -3.18
N ALA A 27 -12.90 -0.79 -3.58
CA ALA A 27 -11.73 -0.67 -2.74
C ALA A 27 -11.41 0.80 -2.44
N VAL A 28 -11.20 1.11 -1.16
CA VAL A 28 -10.74 2.42 -0.69
C VAL A 28 -9.41 2.25 0.02
N ILE A 29 -8.41 3.04 -0.38
CA ILE A 29 -7.07 3.00 0.22
C ILE A 29 -6.85 4.22 1.09
N HIS A 30 -6.68 3.98 2.39
CA HIS A 30 -6.27 5.01 3.34
C HIS A 30 -4.77 4.92 3.55
N ALA A 31 -4.09 6.06 3.52
CA ALA A 31 -2.66 6.14 3.81
C ALA A 31 -2.44 7.17 4.92
N LYS A 32 -1.88 6.72 6.04
CA LYS A 32 -1.42 7.58 7.14
C LYS A 32 0.10 7.65 7.07
N VAL A 33 0.62 8.86 6.95
CA VAL A 33 2.07 9.10 6.89
C VAL A 33 2.49 9.75 8.19
N HIS A 34 3.48 9.15 8.83
CA HIS A 34 4.08 9.61 10.07
C HIS A 34 5.45 10.20 9.76
N LEU A 35 5.78 11.30 10.43
CA LEU A 35 7.09 11.93 10.39
C LEU A 35 7.76 11.76 11.74
N GLY A 36 9.03 11.37 11.75
CA GLY A 36 9.80 11.17 12.96
C GLY A 36 11.29 11.17 12.71
N GLU A 37 12.05 10.56 13.62
CA GLU A 37 13.49 10.40 13.50
C GLU A 37 13.82 8.97 13.01
N PRO A 38 14.73 8.77 12.04
CA PRO A 38 15.14 7.45 11.63
C PRO A 38 16.12 6.84 12.64
N GLU A 39 16.06 5.52 12.84
CA GLU A 39 16.92 4.84 13.83
C GLU A 39 18.42 4.88 13.50
N LYS A 40 18.80 4.98 12.22
CA LYS A 40 20.18 4.73 11.76
C LYS A 40 20.82 5.88 10.99
N ILE A 41 20.07 6.92 10.66
CA ILE A 41 20.52 8.03 9.82
C ILE A 41 20.09 9.33 10.49
N GLY A 42 20.95 10.34 10.52
CA GLY A 42 20.56 11.66 11.00
C GLY A 42 19.54 12.32 10.07
N GLY A 43 18.65 13.14 10.63
CA GLY A 43 17.61 13.87 9.88
C GLY A 43 16.20 13.34 10.16
N PHE A 44 15.31 13.42 9.17
CA PHE A 44 13.91 13.02 9.28
C PHE A 44 13.65 11.66 8.63
N GLY A 45 12.89 10.82 9.32
CA GLY A 45 12.38 9.55 8.85
C GLY A 45 10.87 9.62 8.63
N ILE A 46 10.38 8.72 7.78
CA ILE A 46 8.93 8.56 7.57
C ILE A 46 8.53 7.10 7.80
N ALA A 47 7.30 6.92 8.26
CA ALA A 47 6.62 5.63 8.28
C ALA A 47 5.24 5.78 7.65
N VAL A 48 4.74 4.72 7.03
CA VAL A 48 3.43 4.76 6.35
C VAL A 48 2.60 3.56 6.77
N ASP A 49 1.36 3.83 7.20
CA ASP A 49 0.34 2.81 7.36
C ASP A 49 -0.66 2.91 6.21
N ILE A 50 -0.77 1.82 5.45
CA ILE A 50 -1.79 1.62 4.43
C ILE A 50 -2.89 0.76 5.04
N SER A 51 -4.14 1.20 4.95
CA SER A 51 -5.31 0.35 5.22
C SER A 51 -6.20 0.23 3.99
N VAL A 52 -6.61 -1.00 3.69
CA VAL A 52 -7.43 -1.35 2.53
C VAL A 52 -8.83 -1.69 3.01
N GLU A 53 -9.80 -0.90 2.58
CA GLU A 53 -11.22 -1.10 2.88
C GLU A 53 -11.93 -1.70 1.67
N GLY A 54 -12.88 -2.61 1.91
CA GLY A 54 -13.71 -3.20 0.86
C GLY A 54 -13.06 -4.34 0.07
N VAL A 55 -11.91 -4.85 0.51
CA VAL A 55 -11.24 -6.03 -0.06
C VAL A 55 -10.88 -7.01 1.05
N GLU A 56 -11.46 -8.21 1.00
CA GLU A 56 -11.23 -9.27 1.99
C GLU A 56 -10.09 -10.23 1.60
N ASP A 57 -9.66 -10.19 0.34
CA ASP A 57 -8.65 -11.09 -0.20
C ASP A 57 -7.24 -10.60 0.12
N ASP A 58 -6.65 -11.17 1.19
CA ASP A 58 -5.31 -10.84 1.65
C ASP A 58 -4.23 -11.12 0.58
N ALA A 59 -4.40 -12.15 -0.24
CA ALA A 59 -3.44 -12.47 -1.29
C ALA A 59 -3.46 -11.40 -2.40
N LEU A 60 -4.63 -10.85 -2.70
CA LEU A 60 -4.78 -9.75 -3.63
C LEU A 60 -4.17 -8.45 -3.08
N ILE A 61 -4.36 -8.16 -1.79
CA ILE A 61 -3.75 -7.00 -1.10
C ILE A 61 -2.22 -7.12 -1.11
N GLN A 62 -1.70 -8.30 -0.77
CA GLN A 62 -0.27 -8.58 -0.78
C GLN A 62 0.31 -8.43 -2.19
N ALA A 63 -0.35 -8.99 -3.20
CA ALA A 63 0.06 -8.85 -4.59
C ALA A 63 0.08 -7.37 -5.04
N ALA A 64 -0.87 -6.55 -4.57
CA ALA A 64 -0.87 -5.11 -4.82
C ALA A 64 0.33 -4.41 -4.16
N HIS A 65 0.66 -4.78 -2.92
CA HIS A 65 1.81 -4.22 -2.21
C HIS A 65 3.13 -4.50 -2.94
N GLU A 66 3.35 -5.72 -3.41
CA GLU A 66 4.55 -6.11 -4.17
C GLU A 66 4.69 -5.41 -5.54
N ASN A 67 3.55 -5.09 -6.16
CA ASN A 67 3.49 -4.49 -7.49
C ASN A 67 3.33 -2.96 -7.47
N CYS A 68 3.14 -2.35 -6.31
CA CYS A 68 3.01 -0.90 -6.16
C CYS A 68 4.40 -0.21 -6.22
N PRO A 69 4.64 0.71 -7.18
CA PRO A 69 5.89 1.47 -7.25
C PRO A 69 6.29 2.18 -5.96
N TYR A 70 5.33 2.77 -5.23
CA TYR A 70 5.61 3.43 -3.95
C TYR A 70 6.10 2.44 -2.89
N SER A 71 5.46 1.29 -2.75
CA SER A 71 5.91 0.24 -1.82
C SER A 71 7.33 -0.21 -2.11
N ARG A 72 7.65 -0.43 -3.39
CA ARG A 72 9.01 -0.78 -3.83
C ARG A 72 10.03 0.32 -3.57
N ALA A 73 9.64 1.59 -3.72
CA ALA A 73 10.53 2.71 -3.43
C ALA A 73 10.86 2.80 -1.93
N LEU A 74 9.90 2.47 -1.06
CA LEU A 74 10.03 2.65 0.38
C LEU A 74 10.66 1.45 1.09
N THR A 75 10.77 0.27 0.47
CA THR A 75 11.36 -0.95 1.06
C THR A 75 12.75 -0.77 1.68
N GLN A 76 13.51 0.25 1.28
CA GLN A 76 14.85 0.54 1.83
C GLN A 76 14.93 1.85 2.64
N GLY A 77 13.86 2.66 2.62
CA GLY A 77 13.90 4.03 3.14
C GLY A 77 12.86 4.34 4.23
N ALA A 78 11.79 3.56 4.33
CA ALA A 78 10.71 3.80 5.28
C ALA A 78 10.05 2.49 5.71
N VAL A 79 9.50 2.48 6.91
CA VAL A 79 8.62 1.39 7.35
C VAL A 79 7.26 1.55 6.67
N VAL A 80 6.78 0.50 6.04
CA VAL A 80 5.44 0.46 5.46
C VAL A 80 4.66 -0.70 6.06
N ASN A 81 3.57 -0.40 6.75
CA ASN A 81 2.63 -1.39 7.25
C ASN A 81 1.40 -1.42 6.33
N VAL A 82 0.97 -2.60 5.92
CA VAL A 82 -0.27 -2.79 5.16
C VAL A 82 -1.22 -3.62 5.99
N SER A 83 -2.45 -3.14 6.12
CA SER A 83 -3.51 -3.78 6.89
C SER A 83 -4.83 -3.76 6.13
N LYS A 84 -5.71 -4.69 6.47
CA LYS A 84 -7.13 -4.61 6.10
C LYS A 84 -7.85 -3.71 7.11
N ALA A 85 -8.70 -2.82 6.61
CA ALA A 85 -9.52 -1.93 7.43
C ALA A 85 -10.75 -2.65 7.99
#